data_AF-A0A497QG55-F1
#
_entry.id   AF-A0A497QG55-F1
#
_cell.length_a   1.000
_cell.length_b   1.000
_cell.length_c   1.000
_cell.angle_alpha   90.00
_cell.angle_beta   90.00
_cell.angle_gamma   90.00
#
_symmetry.space_group_name_H-M   'P 1'
#
loop_
_entity.id
_entity.type
_entity.pdbx_description
1 polymer ?
#
loop_
_entity_poly.entity_id
_entity_poly.type
_entity_poly.pdbx_seq_one_letter_code
_entity_poly.pdbx_strand_id
1 'polypeptide(L)' 'MVVTKITRNNQITLPAEIRRKLGVKEGDYIEIVEKDGMIILRKLKIARKTIKLGRELKPEDIERIIEEGKNE' A
#
# COMPACT_ATOMS: atom_id res chain seq x y z
N MET A 1 4.00 -27.60 -0.40
CA MET A 1 3.99 -26.91 -1.70
C MET A 1 2.53 -26.79 -2.12
N VAL A 2 2.04 -25.59 -2.48
CA VAL A 2 0.64 -25.38 -2.86
C VAL A 2 0.59 -24.88 -4.29
N VAL A 3 -0.13 -25.59 -5.15
CA VAL A 3 -0.35 -25.18 -6.54
C VAL A 3 -1.73 -24.53 -6.62
N THR A 4 -1.79 -23.37 -7.24
CA THR A 4 -3.04 -22.61 -7.45
C THR A 4 -3.20 -22.34 -8.94
N LYS A 5 -4.42 -22.47 -9.43
CA LYS A 5 -4.76 -22.13 -10.82
C LYS A 5 -5.02 -20.63 -10.93
N ILE A 6 -4.59 -20.03 -12.04
CA ILE A 6 -5.00 -18.67 -12.42
C ILE A 6 -6.51 -18.66 -12.69
N THR A 7 -7.24 -17.82 -11.97
CA THR A 7 -8.70 -17.69 -12.12
C THR A 7 -9.05 -16.71 -13.24
N ARG A 8 -10.33 -16.39 -13.42
CA ARG A 8 -10.77 -15.39 -14.40
C ARG A 8 -10.12 -14.03 -14.08
N ASN A 9 -9.98 -13.19 -15.10
CA ASN A 9 -9.35 -11.86 -14.98
C ASN A 9 -7.88 -11.92 -14.50
N ASN A 10 -7.17 -13.00 -14.79
CA ASN A 10 -5.73 -13.17 -14.48
C ASN A 10 -5.38 -13.08 -12.99
N GLN A 11 -6.29 -13.47 -12.10
CA GLN A 11 -6.08 -13.42 -10.65
C GLN A 11 -5.46 -14.72 -10.13
N ILE A 12 -4.60 -14.62 -9.11
CA ILE A 12 -4.03 -15.76 -8.38
C ILE A 12 -4.48 -15.66 -6.94
N THR A 13 -5.06 -16.75 -6.42
CA THR A 13 -5.50 -16.80 -5.03
C THR A 13 -4.33 -17.14 -4.13
N LEU A 14 -4.00 -16.26 -3.18
CA LEU A 14 -3.05 -16.54 -2.11
C LEU A 14 -3.70 -17.48 -1.07
N PRO A 15 -3.20 -18.72 -0.89
CA PRO A 15 -3.71 -19.65 0.11
C PRO A 15 -3.62 -19.07 1.52
N ALA A 16 -4.57 -19.46 2.39
CA ALA A 16 -4.71 -18.89 3.72
C ALA A 16 -3.44 -18.98 4.58
N GLU A 17 -2.66 -20.05 4.44
CA GLU A 17 -1.38 -20.22 5.14
C GLU A 17 -0.35 -19.16 4.76
N ILE A 18 -0.22 -18.86 3.46
CA ILE A 18 0.72 -17.85 2.95
C ILE A 18 0.25 -16.46 3.36
N ARG A 19 -1.06 -16.18 3.22
CA ARG A 19 -1.67 -14.90 3.63
C ARG A 19 -1.40 -14.60 5.10
N ARG A 20 -1.54 -15.59 6.00
CA ARG A 20 -1.24 -15.44 7.43
C ARG A 20 0.24 -15.17 7.70
N LYS A 21 1.13 -15.94 7.06
CA LYS A 21 2.59 -15.77 7.22
C LYS A 21 3.08 -14.39 6.74
N LEU A 22 2.54 -13.89 5.64
CA LEU A 22 2.87 -12.57 5.09
C LEU A 22 2.07 -11.43 5.72
N GLY A 23 1.07 -11.74 6.55
CA GLY A 23 0.20 -10.76 7.20
C GLY A 23 -0.55 -9.88 6.19
N VAL A 24 -0.89 -10.41 5.01
CA VAL A 24 -1.58 -9.67 3.94
C VAL A 24 -3.08 -9.63 4.22
N LYS A 25 -3.68 -8.44 4.11
CA LYS A 25 -5.11 -8.20 4.27
C LYS A 25 -5.70 -7.66 2.97
N GLU A 26 -7.02 -7.68 2.86
CA GLU A 26 -7.71 -6.99 1.76
C GLU A 26 -7.35 -5.49 1.78
N GLY A 27 -7.05 -4.94 0.60
CA GLY A 27 -6.58 -3.55 0.44
C GLY A 27 -5.06 -3.37 0.59
N ASP A 28 -4.30 -4.39 1.00
CA ASP A 28 -2.84 -4.31 0.98
C ASP A 28 -2.31 -4.32 -0.46
N TYR A 29 -1.30 -3.49 -0.71
CA TYR A 29 -0.57 -3.50 -1.97
C TYR A 29 0.54 -4.54 -1.93
N ILE A 30 0.68 -5.29 -3.03
CA ILE A 30 1.74 -6.27 -3.24
C ILE A 30 2.55 -5.84 -4.46
N GLU A 31 3.86 -5.75 -4.29
CA GLU A 31 4.79 -5.58 -5.40
C GLU A 31 5.07 -6.94 -6.05
N ILE A 32 5.06 -6.96 -7.37
CA ILE A 32 5.32 -8.15 -8.19
C ILE A 32 6.58 -7.87 -8.99
N VAL A 33 7.61 -8.70 -8.81
CA VAL A 33 8.87 -8.61 -9.57
C VAL A 33 9.13 -9.93 -10.27
N GLU A 34 9.42 -9.86 -11.57
CA GLU A 34 9.95 -10.99 -12.33
C GLU A 34 11.47 -10.98 -12.21
N LYS A 35 12.04 -12.13 -11.88
CA LYS A 35 13.48 -12.32 -11.80
C LYS A 35 13.82 -13.78 -12.09
N ASP A 36 14.68 -14.01 -13.07
CA ASP A 36 15.20 -15.34 -13.43
C ASP A 36 14.08 -16.37 -13.72
N GLY A 37 12.98 -15.94 -14.34
CA GLY A 37 11.83 -16.79 -14.61
C GLY A 37 10.95 -17.07 -13.39
N MET A 38 11.22 -16.42 -12.26
CA MET A 38 10.44 -16.52 -11.04
C MET A 38 9.65 -15.24 -10.78
N ILE A 39 8.45 -15.39 -10.23
CA ILE A 39 7.65 -14.26 -9.74
C ILE A 39 7.86 -14.14 -8.23
N ILE A 40 8.41 -13.01 -7.80
CA ILE A 40 8.63 -12.67 -6.39
C ILE A 40 7.54 -11.68 -5.97
N LEU A 41 6.75 -12.06 -4.97
CA LEU A 41 5.71 -11.21 -4.37
C LEU A 41 6.22 -10.60 -3.06
N ARG A 42 6.17 -9.27 -2.95
CA ARG A 42 6.59 -8.54 -1.73
C ARG A 42 5.46 -7.67 -1.21
N LYS A 43 5.16 -7.78 0.09
CA LYS A 43 4.20 -6.86 0.72
C LYS A 43 4.76 -5.44 0.74
N LEU A 44 4.08 -4.50 0.10
CA LEU A 44 4.45 -3.08 0.17
C LEU A 44 4.02 -2.52 1.51
N LYS A 45 5.00 -2.07 2.30
CA LYS A 45 4.72 -1.20 3.45
C LYS A 45 4.61 0.21 2.92
N ILE A 46 3.40 0.65 2.60
CA ILE A 46 3.13 2.07 2.33
C ILE A 46 3.18 2.80 3.66
N ALA A 47 4.40 3.13 4.11
CA ALA A 47 4.57 4.10 5.17
C ALA A 47 4.24 5.47 4.55
N ARG A 48 3.16 6.12 5.02
CA ARG A 48 3.02 7.56 4.79
C ARG A 48 4.29 8.21 5.32
N LYS A 49 5.06 8.84 4.44
CA LYS A 49 6.19 9.68 4.85
C LYS A 49 5.59 10.88 5.56
N THR A 50 5.48 10.84 6.88
CA THR A 50 5.17 12.02 7.67
C THR A 50 6.41 12.90 7.67
N ILE A 51 6.31 14.05 7.03
CA ILE A 51 7.34 15.08 7.06
C ILE A 51 7.06 15.94 8.29
N LYS A 52 8.07 16.20 9.12
CA LYS A 52 7.92 17.20 10.18
C LYS A 52 7.82 18.58 9.53
N LEU A 53 6.82 19.36 9.91
CA LEU A 53 6.58 20.70 9.35
C LEU A 53 7.77 21.66 9.57
N GLY A 54 8.63 21.40 10.56
CA GLY A 54 9.84 22.18 10.83
C GLY A 54 9.58 23.56 11.46
N ARG A 55 8.31 23.94 11.60
CA ARG A 55 7.83 25.15 12.28
C ARG A 55 6.59 24.83 13.11
N GLU A 56 6.30 25.69 14.08
CA GLU A 56 5.04 25.65 14.82
C GLU A 56 3.88 26.00 13.88
N LEU A 57 2.77 25.25 13.98
CA LEU A 57 1.55 25.49 13.21
C LEU A 57 0.63 26.35 14.06
N LYS A 58 0.43 27.61 13.67
CA LYS A 58 -0.45 28.53 14.41
C LYS A 58 -1.90 28.45 13.91
N PRO A 59 -2.88 28.89 14.72
CA PRO A 59 -4.28 28.94 14.29
C PRO A 59 -4.49 29.71 12.99
N GLU A 60 -3.75 30.80 12.77
CA GLU A 60 -3.86 31.61 11.54
C GLU A 60 -3.36 30.84 10.30
N ASP A 61 -2.31 30.01 10.44
CA ASP A 61 -1.85 29.14 9.36
C ASP A 61 -2.93 28.10 9.00
N ILE A 62 -3.66 27.57 9.99
CA ILE A 62 -4.71 26.57 9.78
C ILE A 62 -5.87 27.18 9.03
N GLU A 63 -6.35 28.35 9.46
CA GLU A 63 -7.45 29.05 8.79
C GLU A 63 -7.11 29.37 7.34
N ARG A 64 -5.88 29.84 7.07
CA ARG A 64 -5.43 30.12 5.72
C ARG A 64 -5.43 28.87 4.84
N ILE A 65 -4.87 27.76 5.32
CA ILE A 65 -4.80 26.49 4.57
C ILE A 65 -6.22 25.97 4.25
N ILE A 66 -7.17 26.11 5.17
CA ILE A 66 -8.57 25.70 4.95
C ILE A 66 -9.21 26.55 3.88
N GLU A 67 -8.99 27.86 3.88
CA GLU A 67 -9.58 28.78 2.91
C GLU A 67 -8.96 28.61 1.51
N GLU A 68 -7.65 28.38 1.43
CA GLU A 68 -6.96 28.02 0.18
C GLU A 68 -7.58 26.76 -0.44
N GLY A 69 -7.78 25.70 0.37
CA GLY A 69 -8.35 24.44 -0.12
C GLY A 69 -9.86 24.45 -0.42
N LYS A 70 -10.59 25.49 -0.01
CA LYS A 70 -12.02 25.67 -0.39
C LYS A 70 -12.20 26.28 -1.77
N ASN A 71 -11.17 26.95 -2.30
CA ASN A 71 -11.21 27.66 -3.58
C ASN A 71 -10.60 26.85 -4.74
N GLU A 72 -10.15 25.61 -4.47
CA GLU A 72 -9.77 24.59 -5.45
C GLU A 72 -10.93 23.60 -5.70
#